data_AF-A0A166A408-F1
#
_entry.id   AF-A0A166A408-F1
#
_cell.length_a   1.000
_cell.length_b   1.000
_cell.length_c   1.000
_cell.angle_alpha   90.00
_cell.angle_beta   90.00
_cell.angle_gamma   90.00
#
_symmetry.space_group_name_H-M   'P 1'
#
loop_
_entity.id
_entity.type
_entity.pdbx_description
1 polymer ?
#
loop_
_entity_poly.entity_id
_entity_poly.type
_entity_poly.pdbx_seq_one_letter_code
_entity_poly.pdbx_strand_id
1 'polypeptide(L)'
;MNRFLPRFDAYISTEGTDGLKNSISHSEGEDDLAISTQPVDLEKNSNIGQECQVSTPVVSPLTYAQIPTAAETIWDAFEWDVFSWYMDGRNGTEPAPKRAAFQKWISYLGLWYYITRRIALQIAAAHSVTVIYPPPKASRKRTLIEWLIDTLAEMIGFIVFLLQPKIAQKRAKDFSDQKNKIAGEHFGEKVDEMFYVHVIATSPSYQGRGHGGALMDSIARIADRVGKDGWLISSGPHNVPFYKFHGYESVGQIRMGKNDLLWFKGEIVCDVMVRKSRKVFQNQFSDSGVDKI
;
A
#
# COMPACT_ATOMS: atom_id res chain seq x y z
N MET A 1 -0.76 -26.76 -18.89
CA MET A 1 0.32 -26.85 -17.88
C MET A 1 0.28 -25.60 -17.00
N ASN A 2 -0.71 -25.53 -16.11
CA ASN A 2 -0.84 -24.46 -15.13
C ASN A 2 -0.24 -24.97 -13.82
N ARG A 3 1.06 -24.71 -13.60
CA ARG A 3 1.69 -24.95 -12.30
C ARG A 3 1.76 -23.63 -11.55
N PHE A 4 1.11 -23.65 -10.40
CA PHE A 4 1.20 -22.72 -9.28
C PHE A 4 2.65 -22.36 -8.97
N LEU A 5 3.14 -21.23 -9.47
CA LEU A 5 4.26 -20.50 -8.88
C LEU A 5 3.70 -19.21 -8.28
N PRO A 6 4.03 -18.87 -7.03
CA PRO A 6 3.67 -17.59 -6.43
C PRO A 6 4.32 -16.42 -7.20
N ARG A 7 3.60 -15.30 -7.34
CA ARG A 7 4.13 -14.06 -7.95
C ARG A 7 5.33 -13.50 -7.16
N PHE A 8 6.19 -12.73 -7.81
CA PHE A 8 7.37 -12.05 -7.25
C PHE A 8 7.01 -11.26 -6.00
N ASP A 9 5.85 -10.64 -6.06
CA ASP A 9 5.27 -9.79 -5.02
C ASP A 9 4.68 -10.61 -3.87
N ALA A 10 4.34 -11.87 -4.12
CA ALA A 10 3.98 -12.81 -3.08
C ALA A 10 5.22 -13.19 -2.24
N TYR A 11 6.45 -13.07 -2.72
CA TYR A 11 7.63 -13.28 -1.87
C TYR A 11 7.96 -12.10 -0.94
N ILE A 12 7.29 -10.97 -1.14
CA ILE A 12 7.23 -9.84 -0.21
C ILE A 12 5.94 -9.93 0.67
N SER A 13 5.00 -10.82 0.35
CA SER A 13 3.76 -11.08 1.11
C SER A 13 3.16 -12.45 0.72
N THR A 14 3.59 -13.52 1.43
CA THR A 14 3.56 -14.94 1.00
C THR A 14 2.35 -15.77 1.43
N GLU A 15 1.44 -16.09 0.50
CA GLU A 15 0.31 -17.02 0.75
C GLU A 15 0.75 -18.48 0.97
N GLY A 16 0.02 -19.24 1.80
CA GLY A 16 -0.10 -20.70 1.63
C GLY A 16 -0.72 -21.52 2.77
N THR A 17 -2.05 -21.63 2.75
CA THR A 17 -2.98 -22.77 3.02
C THR A 17 -2.94 -23.61 4.32
N ASP A 18 -4.17 -23.88 4.78
CA ASP A 18 -4.72 -24.94 5.66
C ASP A 18 -4.80 -24.74 7.20
N GLY A 19 -6.04 -24.78 7.71
CA GLY A 19 -6.37 -25.51 8.96
C GLY A 19 -6.89 -24.73 10.18
N LEU A 20 -8.19 -24.89 10.45
CA LEU A 20 -8.87 -24.97 11.76
C LEU A 20 -9.04 -23.74 12.71
N LYS A 21 -10.29 -23.27 12.69
CA LYS A 21 -11.26 -23.14 13.81
C LYS A 21 -10.74 -22.79 15.23
N ASN A 22 -11.04 -21.53 15.57
CA ASN A 22 -11.24 -20.90 16.87
C ASN A 22 -11.91 -21.75 17.96
N SER A 23 -11.59 -21.44 19.22
CA SER A 23 -12.60 -20.88 20.14
C SER A 23 -11.96 -20.03 21.24
N ILE A 24 -12.64 -18.92 21.54
CA ILE A 24 -12.31 -17.81 22.43
C ILE A 24 -13.05 -18.04 23.76
N SER A 25 -12.52 -17.53 24.87
CA SER A 25 -13.38 -17.03 25.96
C SER A 25 -12.86 -15.69 26.49
N HIS A 26 -13.81 -14.78 26.66
CA HIS A 26 -13.73 -13.39 27.08
C HIS A 26 -13.84 -13.26 28.62
N SER A 27 -13.27 -12.19 29.18
CA SER A 27 -13.88 -11.28 30.17
C SER A 27 -12.84 -10.19 30.45
N GLU A 28 -13.06 -8.93 30.07
CA GLU A 28 -13.87 -7.89 30.74
C GLU A 28 -13.32 -7.48 32.12
N GLY A 29 -13.10 -6.18 32.25
CA GLY A 29 -12.57 -5.49 33.43
C GLY A 29 -12.38 -4.02 33.09
N GLU A 30 -13.46 -3.26 33.29
CA GLU A 30 -13.56 -1.80 33.29
C GLU A 30 -12.53 -1.15 34.22
N ASP A 31 -12.16 0.10 33.96
CA ASP A 31 -12.15 1.13 34.99
C ASP A 31 -11.99 2.53 34.36
N ASP A 32 -12.96 3.37 34.71
CA ASP A 32 -13.09 4.80 34.46
C ASP A 32 -11.91 5.61 35.00
N LEU A 33 -11.59 6.77 34.38
CA LEU A 33 -11.17 7.97 35.11
C LEU A 33 -11.22 9.24 34.24
N ALA A 34 -12.27 10.02 34.52
CA ALA A 34 -12.42 11.48 34.56
C ALA A 34 -11.47 12.40 33.74
N ILE A 35 -12.13 13.13 32.84
CA ILE A 35 -11.69 14.30 32.09
C ILE A 35 -11.57 15.52 33.03
N SER A 36 -10.43 16.23 32.96
CA SER A 36 -10.23 17.55 33.58
C SER A 36 -9.98 18.58 32.47
N THR A 37 -10.93 19.50 32.32
CA THR A 37 -10.90 20.62 31.38
C THR A 37 -10.38 21.88 32.08
N GLN A 38 -9.35 22.50 31.51
CA GLN A 38 -8.93 23.87 31.80
C GLN A 38 -8.90 24.64 30.47
N PRO A 39 -9.52 25.82 30.37
CA PRO A 39 -9.61 26.59 29.14
C PRO A 39 -8.29 27.34 28.89
N VAL A 40 -7.76 27.25 27.67
CA VAL A 40 -6.60 28.04 27.23
C VAL A 40 -7.11 29.16 26.33
N ASP A 41 -6.76 30.38 26.72
CA ASP A 41 -7.20 31.65 26.17
C ASP A 41 -6.86 31.85 24.68
N LEU A 42 -7.88 32.30 23.95
CA LEU A 42 -7.79 32.77 22.57
C LEU A 42 -7.56 34.28 22.56
N GLU A 43 -6.33 34.73 22.39
CA GLU A 43 -6.06 36.10 21.94
C GLU A 43 -5.04 36.17 20.80
N LYS A 44 -5.53 36.74 19.69
CA LYS A 44 -4.85 37.60 18.71
C LYS A 44 -3.55 37.09 18.09
N ASN A 45 -3.69 36.50 16.91
CA ASN A 45 -2.74 36.71 15.81
C ASN A 45 -3.49 37.05 14.53
N SER A 46 -3.94 38.31 14.44
CA SER A 46 -4.32 38.95 13.19
C SER A 46 -3.03 39.32 12.44
N ASN A 47 -2.55 38.43 11.57
CA ASN A 47 -1.62 38.80 10.53
C ASN A 47 -1.88 37.99 9.26
N ILE A 48 -2.32 38.76 8.24
CA ILE A 48 -1.93 38.65 6.84
C ILE A 48 -2.58 37.48 6.09
N GLY A 49 -3.68 37.82 5.41
CA GLY A 49 -4.18 37.10 4.26
C GLY A 49 -3.14 37.10 3.14
N GLN A 50 -2.23 36.14 3.21
CA GLN A 50 -1.57 35.63 2.03
C GLN A 50 -2.48 34.51 1.54
N GLU A 51 -3.24 34.76 0.47
CA GLU A 51 -3.89 33.68 -0.28
C GLU A 51 -2.79 32.69 -0.67
N CYS A 52 -2.69 31.62 0.11
CA CYS A 52 -1.82 30.51 -0.16
C CYS A 52 -2.42 29.87 -1.41
N GLN A 53 -1.92 30.23 -2.59
CA GLN A 53 -2.22 29.49 -3.81
C GLN A 53 -1.69 28.08 -3.59
N VAL A 54 -2.55 27.20 -3.08
CA VAL A 54 -2.25 25.78 -2.92
C VAL A 54 -2.16 25.22 -4.32
N SER A 55 -0.97 25.30 -4.93
CA SER A 55 -0.71 24.70 -6.22
C SER A 55 -0.99 23.21 -6.10
N THR A 56 -2.02 22.71 -6.79
CA THR A 56 -2.37 21.30 -6.76
C THR A 56 -1.15 20.47 -7.17
N PRO A 57 -0.73 19.47 -6.37
CA PRO A 57 0.41 18.66 -6.71
C PRO A 57 0.24 17.98 -8.09
N VAL A 58 1.20 18.15 -8.99
CA VAL A 58 1.17 17.56 -10.33
C VAL A 58 1.64 16.11 -10.25
N VAL A 59 0.75 15.19 -10.62
CA VAL A 59 1.02 13.75 -10.66
C VAL A 59 1.47 13.36 -12.07
N SER A 60 2.58 12.61 -12.16
CA SER A 60 3.05 12.04 -13.43
C SER A 60 3.50 10.59 -13.25
N PRO A 61 3.72 9.83 -14.33
CA PRO A 61 4.38 8.53 -14.25
C PRO A 61 5.78 8.64 -13.66
N LEU A 62 6.19 7.65 -12.89
CA LEU A 62 7.57 7.48 -12.41
C LEU A 62 8.47 7.02 -13.56
N THR A 63 9.64 7.62 -13.70
CA THR A 63 10.60 7.31 -14.77
C THR A 63 11.81 6.53 -14.26
N TYR A 64 12.52 5.82 -15.16
CA TYR A 64 13.73 5.07 -14.78
C TYR A 64 14.83 5.96 -14.19
N ALA A 65 14.96 7.20 -14.67
CA ALA A 65 15.94 8.17 -14.14
C ALA A 65 15.65 8.57 -12.68
N GLN A 66 14.41 8.39 -12.21
CA GLN A 66 13.98 8.74 -10.86
C GLN A 66 14.07 7.56 -9.88
N ILE A 67 14.50 6.38 -10.32
CA ILE A 67 14.65 5.20 -9.44
C ILE A 67 15.51 5.49 -8.20
N PRO A 68 16.67 6.17 -8.30
CA PRO A 68 17.48 6.48 -7.12
C PRO A 68 16.70 7.26 -6.06
N THR A 69 16.04 8.36 -6.46
CA THR A 69 15.25 9.21 -5.57
C THR A 69 14.02 8.50 -5.03
N ALA A 70 13.34 7.69 -5.85
CA ALA A 70 12.18 6.91 -5.43
C ALA A 70 12.56 5.87 -4.36
N ALA A 71 13.70 5.20 -4.51
CA ALA A 71 14.18 4.23 -3.53
C ALA A 71 14.49 4.90 -2.19
N GLU A 72 15.19 6.04 -2.22
CA GLU A 72 15.47 6.84 -1.03
C GLU A 72 14.19 7.34 -0.37
N THR A 73 13.22 7.80 -1.16
CA THR A 73 11.91 8.23 -0.68
C THR A 73 11.16 7.12 0.04
N ILE A 74 11.15 5.91 -0.52
CA ILE A 74 10.51 4.75 0.12
C ILE A 74 11.24 4.40 1.42
N TRP A 75 12.57 4.34 1.42
CA TRP A 75 13.31 4.05 2.66
C TRP A 75 13.09 5.10 3.74
N ASP A 76 13.20 6.38 3.40
CA ASP A 76 13.04 7.47 4.37
C ASP A 76 11.60 7.50 4.92
N ALA A 77 10.60 7.18 4.09
CA ALA A 77 9.21 7.12 4.52
C ALA A 77 8.93 5.96 5.49
N PHE A 78 9.61 4.82 5.32
CA PHE A 78 9.41 3.61 6.13
C PHE A 78 10.51 3.37 7.18
N GLU A 79 11.44 4.32 7.36
CA GLU A 79 12.60 4.15 8.26
C GLU A 79 12.17 3.75 9.69
N TRP A 80 11.05 4.28 10.15
CA TRP A 80 10.48 4.07 11.48
C TRP A 80 9.15 3.33 11.46
N ASP A 81 8.79 2.70 10.34
CA ASP A 81 7.53 1.97 10.22
C ASP A 81 7.60 0.63 10.98
N VAL A 82 6.74 0.50 11.98
CA VAL A 82 6.68 -0.64 12.90
C VAL A 82 6.33 -1.93 12.15
N PHE A 83 5.48 -1.86 11.13
CA PHE A 83 5.10 -3.00 10.32
C PHE A 83 6.29 -3.47 9.46
N SER A 84 7.01 -2.56 8.78
CA SER A 84 8.22 -2.89 8.02
C SER A 84 9.27 -3.57 8.90
N TRP A 85 9.53 -3.05 10.11
CA TRP A 85 10.48 -3.66 11.03
C TRP A 85 10.07 -5.07 11.47
N TYR A 86 8.78 -5.29 11.72
CA TYR A 86 8.27 -6.62 12.03
C TYR A 86 8.50 -7.59 10.87
N MET A 87 8.17 -7.17 9.65
CA MET A 87 8.32 -7.98 8.44
C MET A 87 9.79 -8.31 8.12
N ASP A 88 10.72 -7.43 8.45
CA ASP A 88 12.17 -7.65 8.33
C ASP A 88 12.72 -8.66 9.35
N GLY A 89 11.89 -9.19 10.25
CA GLY A 89 12.31 -10.17 11.26
C GLY A 89 12.98 -9.57 12.49
N ARG A 90 12.84 -8.26 12.70
CA ARG A 90 13.48 -7.52 13.80
C ARG A 90 12.70 -7.64 15.09
N ASN A 91 13.31 -7.30 16.23
CA ASN A 91 12.63 -7.37 17.53
C ASN A 91 11.92 -6.06 17.96
N GLY A 92 12.14 -4.96 17.23
CA GLY A 92 11.56 -3.65 17.50
C GLY A 92 12.38 -2.74 18.44
N THR A 93 13.48 -3.24 19.03
CA THR A 93 14.37 -2.47 19.92
C THR A 93 15.69 -2.05 19.25
N GLU A 94 15.98 -2.63 18.10
CA GLU A 94 17.17 -2.31 17.32
C GLU A 94 17.08 -0.88 16.72
N PRO A 95 18.22 -0.19 16.47
CA PRO A 95 18.23 1.07 15.74
C PRO A 95 17.72 0.90 14.31
N ALA A 96 17.36 1.97 13.60
CA ALA A 96 16.97 1.88 12.19
C ALA A 96 17.99 1.08 11.35
N PRO A 97 17.53 0.27 10.38
CA PRO A 97 18.41 -0.62 9.64
C PRO A 97 19.42 0.20 8.82
N LYS A 98 20.68 -0.26 8.78
CA LYS A 98 21.69 0.37 7.91
C LYS A 98 21.36 0.06 6.46
N ARG A 99 21.52 1.06 5.59
CA ARG A 99 21.31 0.95 4.13
C ARG A 99 22.34 0.03 3.49
N ALA A 100 22.09 -1.28 3.50
CA ALA A 100 22.99 -2.24 2.89
C ALA A 100 22.99 -2.06 1.36
N ALA A 101 24.17 -2.11 0.74
CA ALA A 101 24.31 -1.97 -0.71
C ALA A 101 23.47 -3.02 -1.48
N PHE A 102 23.35 -4.22 -0.93
CA PHE A 102 22.51 -5.28 -1.49
C PHE A 102 21.02 -4.96 -1.46
N GLN A 103 20.50 -4.46 -0.33
CA GLN A 103 19.10 -4.00 -0.23
C GLN A 103 18.83 -2.83 -1.19
N LYS A 104 19.81 -1.93 -1.36
CA LYS A 104 19.73 -0.85 -2.35
C LYS A 104 19.58 -1.37 -3.77
N TRP A 105 20.36 -2.38 -4.14
CA TRP A 105 20.26 -3.04 -5.43
C TRP A 105 18.91 -3.74 -5.64
N ILE A 106 18.40 -4.45 -4.63
CA ILE A 106 17.08 -5.08 -4.69
C ILE A 106 15.98 -4.04 -4.93
N SER A 107 16.01 -2.92 -4.20
CA SER A 107 15.00 -1.86 -4.38
C SER A 107 15.06 -1.22 -5.77
N TYR A 108 16.26 -1.06 -6.36
CA TYR A 108 16.39 -0.56 -7.72
C TYR A 108 15.79 -1.52 -8.75
N LEU A 109 16.06 -2.82 -8.59
CA LEU A 109 15.48 -3.84 -9.44
C LEU A 109 13.96 -3.92 -9.29
N GLY A 110 13.45 -3.82 -8.06
CA GLY A 110 12.02 -3.78 -7.75
C GLY A 110 11.33 -2.56 -8.39
N LEU A 111 11.90 -1.37 -8.26
CA LEU A 111 11.37 -0.16 -8.89
C LEU A 111 11.43 -0.22 -10.42
N TRP A 112 12.51 -0.76 -10.98
CA TRP A 112 12.59 -1.04 -12.42
C TRP A 112 11.46 -1.97 -12.87
N TYR A 113 11.21 -3.05 -12.12
CA TYR A 113 10.09 -3.96 -12.37
C TYR A 113 8.74 -3.25 -12.27
N TYR A 114 8.53 -2.43 -11.24
CA TYR A 114 7.28 -1.69 -11.04
C TYR A 114 7.00 -0.67 -12.14
N ILE A 115 8.01 0.09 -12.58
CA ILE A 115 7.86 1.03 -13.71
C ILE A 115 7.51 0.26 -14.99
N THR A 116 8.09 -0.93 -15.19
CA THR A 116 7.90 -1.74 -16.41
C THR A 116 6.57 -2.51 -16.41
N ARG A 117 6.07 -2.93 -15.25
CA ARG A 117 5.00 -3.93 -15.13
C ARG A 117 3.79 -3.49 -14.32
N ARG A 118 3.84 -2.32 -13.66
CA ARG A 118 2.79 -1.79 -12.78
C ARG A 118 2.52 -0.34 -13.12
N ILE A 119 1.53 0.27 -12.46
CA ILE A 119 1.29 1.70 -12.57
C ILE A 119 2.09 2.37 -11.45
N ALA A 120 3.20 3.01 -11.79
CA ALA A 120 4.02 3.77 -10.86
C ALA A 120 3.84 5.27 -11.11
N LEU A 121 3.38 6.02 -10.10
CA LEU A 121 3.15 7.46 -10.17
C LEU A 121 4.07 8.19 -9.18
N GLN A 122 4.36 9.45 -9.49
CA GLN A 122 5.23 10.30 -8.69
C GLN A 122 4.72 11.74 -8.62
N ILE A 123 5.18 12.45 -7.59
CA ILE A 123 5.12 13.90 -7.42
C ILE A 123 6.50 14.38 -6.96
N ALA A 124 6.86 15.62 -7.32
CA ALA A 124 8.06 16.30 -6.84
C ALA A 124 9.35 15.51 -7.08
N ALA A 125 9.61 15.16 -8.34
CA ALA A 125 10.80 14.42 -8.76
C ALA A 125 11.04 13.12 -7.96
N ALA A 126 9.95 12.39 -7.70
CA ALA A 126 9.90 11.14 -6.94
C ALA A 126 10.13 11.24 -5.43
N HIS A 127 9.97 12.44 -4.82
CA HIS A 127 9.87 12.61 -3.37
C HIS A 127 8.51 12.23 -2.78
N SER A 128 7.54 11.90 -3.64
CA SER A 128 6.34 11.16 -3.28
C SER A 128 6.02 10.19 -4.41
N VAL A 129 5.82 8.92 -4.08
CA VAL A 129 5.65 7.84 -5.06
C VAL A 129 4.54 6.89 -4.63
N THR A 130 3.90 6.28 -5.62
CA THR A 130 2.98 5.15 -5.39
C THR A 130 3.12 4.10 -6.47
N VAL A 131 2.92 2.84 -6.09
CA VAL A 131 2.89 1.69 -6.98
C VAL A 131 1.54 1.00 -6.85
N ILE A 132 0.84 0.86 -7.98
CA ILE A 132 -0.50 0.29 -8.05
C ILE A 132 -0.47 -0.92 -8.98
N TYR A 133 -1.12 -1.98 -8.53
CA TYR A 133 -1.27 -3.23 -9.25
C TYR A 133 -2.60 -3.15 -10.00
N PRO A 134 -2.58 -3.18 -11.34
CA PRO A 134 -3.82 -3.23 -12.10
C PRO A 134 -4.50 -4.60 -11.89
N PRO A 135 -5.82 -4.67 -12.09
CA PRO A 135 -6.54 -5.93 -11.99
C PRO A 135 -5.92 -7.02 -12.87
N PRO A 136 -5.56 -8.19 -12.30
CA PRO A 136 -5.03 -9.31 -13.05
C PRO A 136 -5.85 -9.68 -14.29
N LYS A 137 -7.17 -9.75 -14.16
CA LYS A 137 -8.08 -10.16 -15.25
C LYS A 137 -8.30 -9.06 -16.30
N ALA A 138 -8.17 -7.79 -15.93
CA ALA A 138 -8.33 -6.67 -16.88
C ALA A 138 -7.03 -6.31 -17.61
N SER A 139 -5.90 -6.92 -17.22
CA SER A 139 -4.59 -6.64 -17.83
C SER A 139 -4.49 -7.25 -19.24
N ARG A 140 -3.90 -6.50 -20.18
CA ARG A 140 -3.64 -6.96 -21.56
C ARG A 140 -2.87 -8.29 -21.56
N LYS A 141 -3.12 -9.14 -22.57
CA LYS A 141 -2.35 -10.37 -22.80
C LYS A 141 -0.85 -10.05 -22.88
N ARG A 142 -0.07 -10.72 -22.03
CA ARG A 142 1.37 -10.52 -21.88
C ARG A 142 2.12 -10.88 -23.17
N THR A 143 3.13 -10.11 -23.51
CA THR A 143 4.10 -10.50 -24.55
C THR A 143 5.07 -11.56 -24.01
N LEU A 144 5.82 -12.24 -24.89
CA LEU A 144 6.83 -13.23 -24.48
C LEU A 144 7.91 -12.61 -23.58
N ILE A 145 8.35 -11.39 -23.91
CA ILE A 145 9.36 -10.65 -23.14
C ILE A 145 8.79 -10.31 -21.75
N GLU A 146 7.54 -9.86 -21.69
CA GLU A 146 6.86 -9.55 -20.43
C GLU A 146 6.66 -10.77 -19.53
N TRP A 147 6.32 -11.92 -20.12
CA TRP A 147 6.25 -13.19 -19.40
C TRP A 147 7.62 -13.60 -18.85
N LEU A 148 8.69 -13.41 -19.63
CA LEU A 148 10.05 -13.70 -19.19
C LEU A 148 10.46 -12.75 -18.05
N ILE A 149 10.16 -11.46 -18.17
CA ILE A 149 10.42 -10.47 -17.11
C ILE A 149 9.69 -10.83 -15.83
N ASP A 150 8.39 -11.19 -15.92
CA ASP A 150 7.64 -11.66 -14.77
C ASP A 150 8.32 -12.90 -14.16
N THR A 151 8.53 -13.95 -14.95
CA THR A 151 9.16 -15.20 -14.47
C THR A 151 10.52 -14.96 -13.80
N LEU A 152 11.37 -14.13 -14.40
CA LEU A 152 12.66 -13.75 -13.83
C LEU A 152 12.51 -12.99 -12.53
N ALA A 153 11.60 -12.02 -12.47
CA ALA A 153 11.28 -11.33 -11.23
C ALA A 153 10.85 -12.37 -10.18
N GLU A 154 9.84 -13.20 -10.46
CA GLU A 154 9.32 -14.23 -9.54
C GLU A 154 10.45 -15.10 -8.94
N MET A 155 11.38 -15.56 -9.78
CA MET A 155 12.55 -16.31 -9.33
C MET A 155 13.48 -15.50 -8.43
N ILE A 156 13.79 -14.25 -8.78
CA ILE A 156 14.62 -13.38 -7.95
C ILE A 156 13.97 -13.13 -6.59
N GLY A 157 12.65 -12.92 -6.56
CA GLY A 157 11.91 -12.69 -5.31
C GLY A 157 11.93 -13.91 -4.42
N PHE A 158 11.77 -15.09 -4.99
CA PHE A 158 11.92 -16.35 -4.27
C PHE A 158 13.32 -16.50 -3.67
N ILE A 159 14.38 -16.20 -4.43
CA ILE A 159 15.75 -16.23 -3.94
C ILE A 159 15.94 -15.23 -2.78
N VAL A 160 15.48 -13.99 -2.94
CA VAL A 160 15.55 -12.96 -1.90
C VAL A 160 14.81 -13.40 -0.63
N PHE A 161 13.63 -14.01 -0.77
CA PHE A 161 12.86 -14.56 0.35
C PHE A 161 13.60 -15.69 1.06
N LEU A 162 14.21 -16.62 0.33
CA LEU A 162 15.00 -17.70 0.93
C LEU A 162 16.23 -17.22 1.70
N LEU A 163 16.80 -16.07 1.29
CA LEU A 163 17.91 -15.44 1.99
C LEU A 163 17.49 -14.70 3.28
N GLN A 164 16.19 -14.47 3.49
CA GLN A 164 15.68 -13.84 4.71
C GLN A 164 15.83 -14.76 5.93
N PRO A 165 15.96 -14.21 7.15
CA PRO A 165 15.90 -14.99 8.38
C PRO A 165 14.58 -15.79 8.48
N LYS A 166 14.62 -16.99 9.09
CA LYS A 166 13.42 -17.84 9.24
C LYS A 166 12.26 -17.14 9.97
N ILE A 167 12.57 -16.24 10.90
CA ILE A 167 11.55 -15.45 11.59
C ILE A 167 10.82 -14.49 10.65
N ALA A 168 11.55 -13.80 9.76
CA ALA A 168 10.96 -12.93 8.74
C ALA A 168 10.08 -13.74 7.77
N GLN A 169 10.55 -14.92 7.35
CA GLN A 169 9.76 -15.83 6.49
C GLN A 169 8.46 -16.27 7.17
N LYS A 170 8.52 -16.65 8.45
CA LYS A 170 7.33 -17.04 9.23
C LYS A 170 6.33 -15.88 9.33
N ARG A 171 6.82 -14.68 9.69
CA ARG A 171 5.97 -13.49 9.81
C ARG A 171 5.32 -13.10 8.49
N ALA A 172 6.06 -13.21 7.39
CA ALA A 172 5.52 -12.97 6.05
C ALA A 172 4.42 -13.97 5.67
N LYS A 173 4.58 -15.24 6.06
CA LYS A 173 3.54 -16.28 5.89
C LYS A 173 2.30 -15.96 6.71
N ASP A 174 2.46 -15.70 8.01
CA ASP A 174 1.34 -15.38 8.91
C ASP A 174 0.57 -14.14 8.43
N PHE A 175 1.29 -13.11 7.97
CA PHE A 175 0.70 -11.90 7.38
C PHE A 175 -0.13 -12.21 6.14
N SER A 176 0.43 -12.97 5.20
CA SER A 176 -0.28 -13.23 3.96
C SER A 176 -1.45 -14.17 4.17
N ASP A 177 -1.34 -15.19 5.02
CA ASP A 177 -2.46 -16.11 5.25
C ASP A 177 -3.68 -15.34 5.78
N GLN A 178 -3.46 -14.37 6.68
CA GLN A 178 -4.52 -13.46 7.14
C GLN A 178 -5.01 -12.53 6.02
N LYS A 179 -4.09 -11.94 5.23
CA LYS A 179 -4.43 -11.11 4.06
C LYS A 179 -5.37 -11.85 3.11
N ASN A 180 -5.03 -13.07 2.73
CA ASN A 180 -5.77 -13.82 1.72
C ASN A 180 -7.09 -14.33 2.26
N LYS A 181 -7.12 -14.71 3.55
CA LYS A 181 -8.36 -15.06 4.23
C LYS A 181 -9.34 -13.90 4.19
N ILE A 182 -8.92 -12.71 4.63
CA ILE A 182 -9.78 -11.51 4.65
C ILE A 182 -10.15 -11.10 3.22
N ALA A 183 -9.19 -11.10 2.29
CA ALA A 183 -9.46 -10.78 0.89
C ALA A 183 -10.46 -11.79 0.26
N GLY A 184 -10.32 -13.08 0.54
CA GLY A 184 -11.24 -14.12 0.09
C GLY A 184 -12.64 -13.98 0.69
N GLU A 185 -12.74 -13.69 1.99
CA GLU A 185 -14.01 -13.50 2.70
C GLU A 185 -14.77 -12.25 2.21
N HIS A 186 -14.07 -11.14 1.95
CA HIS A 186 -14.71 -9.86 1.62
C HIS A 186 -14.79 -9.54 0.12
N PHE A 187 -13.85 -10.05 -0.68
CA PHE A 187 -13.79 -9.77 -2.12
C PHE A 187 -14.11 -11.01 -2.97
N GLY A 188 -13.83 -12.23 -2.47
CA GLY A 188 -13.99 -13.46 -3.21
C GLY A 188 -13.26 -13.42 -4.56
N GLU A 189 -13.92 -13.89 -5.61
CA GLU A 189 -13.36 -13.88 -6.97
C GLU A 189 -13.11 -12.47 -7.55
N LYS A 190 -13.70 -11.42 -6.95
CA LYS A 190 -13.53 -10.03 -7.41
C LYS A 190 -12.15 -9.48 -7.11
N VAL A 191 -11.36 -10.09 -6.21
CA VAL A 191 -10.02 -9.61 -5.88
C VAL A 191 -9.14 -9.46 -7.13
N ASP A 192 -9.27 -10.37 -8.10
CA ASP A 192 -8.54 -10.35 -9.38
C ASP A 192 -9.06 -9.31 -10.39
N GLU A 193 -10.12 -8.61 -10.04
CA GLU A 193 -10.73 -7.52 -10.80
C GLU A 193 -10.50 -6.15 -10.17
N MET A 194 -9.77 -6.08 -9.05
CA MET A 194 -9.57 -4.86 -8.29
C MET A 194 -8.15 -4.33 -8.44
N PHE A 195 -8.01 -3.01 -8.34
CA PHE A 195 -6.70 -2.39 -8.16
C PHE A 195 -6.18 -2.64 -6.75
N TYR A 196 -4.90 -2.97 -6.62
CA TYR A 196 -4.25 -3.07 -5.30
C TYR A 196 -3.21 -1.96 -5.16
N VAL A 197 -3.37 -1.11 -4.14
CA VAL A 197 -2.37 -0.08 -3.81
C VAL A 197 -1.29 -0.73 -2.98
N HIS A 198 -0.13 -0.96 -3.58
CA HIS A 198 0.95 -1.72 -2.96
C HIS A 198 1.83 -0.84 -2.08
N VAL A 199 2.20 0.34 -2.59
CA VAL A 199 3.06 1.29 -1.88
C VAL A 199 2.53 2.69 -2.10
N ILE A 200 2.53 3.49 -1.04
CA ILE A 200 2.47 4.94 -1.09
C ILE A 200 3.51 5.47 -0.10
N ALA A 201 4.42 6.30 -0.58
CA ALA A 201 5.54 6.80 0.20
C ALA A 201 5.77 8.27 -0.10
N THR A 202 6.07 9.06 0.91
CA THR A 202 6.44 10.47 0.78
C THR A 202 7.59 10.75 1.71
N SER A 203 8.69 11.30 1.19
CA SER A 203 9.87 11.68 1.97
C SER A 203 9.44 12.58 3.12
N PRO A 204 10.01 12.45 4.34
CA PRO A 204 9.61 13.25 5.50
C PRO A 204 9.58 14.76 5.25
N SER A 205 10.54 15.30 4.49
CA SER A 205 10.62 16.73 4.14
C SER A 205 9.52 17.20 3.16
N TYR A 206 8.80 16.28 2.52
CA TYR A 206 7.72 16.53 1.57
C TYR A 206 6.32 16.14 2.10
N GLN A 207 6.24 15.63 3.33
CA GLN A 207 4.96 15.33 4.00
C GLN A 207 4.20 16.61 4.37
N GLY A 208 2.89 16.48 4.63
CA GLY A 208 2.03 17.62 4.98
C GLY A 208 1.67 18.57 3.83
N ARG A 209 2.07 18.24 2.60
CA ARG A 209 1.87 19.07 1.39
C ARG A 209 0.78 18.53 0.43
N GLY A 210 -0.06 17.62 0.91
CA GLY A 210 -1.13 16.99 0.11
C GLY A 210 -0.67 16.03 -0.99
N HIS A 211 0.62 15.67 -1.07
CA HIS A 211 1.14 14.79 -2.13
C HIS A 211 0.53 13.37 -2.08
N GLY A 212 0.50 12.74 -0.91
CA GLY A 212 -0.13 11.44 -0.74
C GLY A 212 -1.60 11.45 -1.16
N GLY A 213 -2.33 12.51 -0.80
CA GLY A 213 -3.74 12.65 -1.19
C GLY A 213 -3.92 12.81 -2.71
N ALA A 214 -3.10 13.64 -3.35
CA ALA A 214 -3.12 13.80 -4.81
C ALA A 214 -2.79 12.48 -5.56
N LEU A 215 -1.89 11.65 -5.01
CA LEU A 215 -1.64 10.30 -5.50
C LEU A 215 -2.87 9.41 -5.34
N MET A 216 -3.48 9.35 -4.15
CA MET A 216 -4.70 8.56 -3.89
C MET A 216 -5.87 8.97 -4.79
N ASP A 217 -6.07 10.28 -5.01
CA ASP A 217 -7.10 10.77 -5.91
C ASP A 217 -6.81 10.42 -7.38
N SER A 218 -5.55 10.32 -7.77
CA SER A 218 -5.15 9.84 -9.09
C SER A 218 -5.47 8.36 -9.26
N ILE A 219 -5.20 7.54 -8.23
CA ILE A 219 -5.56 6.11 -8.20
C ILE A 219 -7.07 5.93 -8.33
N ALA A 220 -7.83 6.65 -7.51
CA ALA A 220 -9.29 6.68 -7.53
C ALA A 220 -9.83 7.00 -8.93
N ARG A 221 -9.30 8.03 -9.59
CA ARG A 221 -9.68 8.40 -10.96
C ARG A 221 -9.36 7.32 -11.99
N ILE A 222 -8.22 6.64 -11.88
CA ILE A 222 -7.86 5.51 -12.76
C ILE A 222 -8.87 4.39 -12.59
N ALA A 223 -9.17 4.03 -11.34
CA ALA A 223 -10.09 2.96 -10.98
C ALA A 223 -11.54 3.26 -11.45
N ASP A 224 -12.02 4.48 -11.20
CA ASP A 224 -13.36 4.93 -11.57
C ASP A 224 -13.56 4.96 -13.09
N ARG A 225 -12.55 5.39 -13.87
CA ARG A 225 -12.61 5.43 -15.34
C ARG A 225 -12.84 4.07 -15.97
N VAL A 226 -12.37 2.99 -15.34
CA VAL A 226 -12.55 1.62 -15.83
C VAL A 226 -13.61 0.85 -15.04
N GLY A 227 -14.31 1.52 -14.11
CA GLY A 227 -15.37 0.93 -13.29
C GLY A 227 -14.89 -0.24 -12.42
N LYS A 228 -13.65 -0.18 -11.91
CA LYS A 228 -13.07 -1.23 -11.05
C LYS A 228 -12.80 -0.70 -9.66
N ASP A 229 -13.10 -1.52 -8.65
CA ASP A 229 -12.84 -1.17 -7.25
C ASP A 229 -11.33 -1.18 -6.96
N GLY A 230 -10.93 -0.55 -5.85
CA GLY A 230 -9.56 -0.58 -5.34
C GLY A 230 -9.52 -1.10 -3.92
N TRP A 231 -8.41 -1.72 -3.51
CA TRP A 231 -8.19 -2.12 -2.13
C TRP A 231 -6.72 -1.93 -1.73
N LEU A 232 -6.48 -1.89 -0.42
CA LEU A 232 -5.16 -1.69 0.18
C LEU A 232 -5.10 -2.32 1.57
N ILE A 233 -3.89 -2.36 2.13
CA ILE A 233 -3.64 -2.71 3.53
C ILE A 233 -2.98 -1.50 4.18
N SER A 234 -3.61 -0.96 5.23
CA SER A 234 -3.09 0.16 5.99
C SER A 234 -2.14 -0.33 7.08
N SER A 235 -0.86 0.07 7.04
CA SER A 235 0.19 -0.33 8.00
C SER A 235 0.08 0.37 9.37
N GLY A 236 -1.12 0.36 9.96
CA GLY A 236 -1.38 0.92 11.28
C GLY A 236 -2.66 1.76 11.36
N PRO A 237 -3.23 1.91 12.56
CA PRO A 237 -4.49 2.63 12.77
C PRO A 237 -4.38 4.13 12.49
N HIS A 238 -3.18 4.72 12.64
CA HIS A 238 -2.93 6.14 12.37
C HIS A 238 -3.11 6.52 10.89
N ASN A 239 -2.98 5.55 9.97
CA ASN A 239 -3.16 5.75 8.53
C ASN A 239 -4.62 5.60 8.08
N VAL A 240 -5.48 4.98 8.89
CA VAL A 240 -6.88 4.68 8.53
C VAL A 240 -7.70 5.95 8.23
N PRO A 241 -7.63 7.05 9.03
CA PRO A 241 -8.36 8.28 8.71
C PRO A 241 -7.97 8.87 7.35
N PHE A 242 -6.68 8.80 6.98
CA PHE A 242 -6.20 9.25 5.68
C PHE A 242 -6.85 8.45 4.54
N TYR A 243 -6.87 7.12 4.61
CA TYR A 243 -7.50 6.31 3.57
C TYR A 243 -9.03 6.47 3.53
N LYS A 244 -9.68 6.62 4.70
CA LYS A 244 -11.13 6.93 4.78
C LYS A 244 -11.48 8.23 4.09
N PHE A 245 -10.66 9.26 4.23
CA PHE A 245 -10.85 10.53 3.53
C PHE A 245 -10.86 10.35 2.00
N HIS A 246 -10.06 9.42 1.47
CA HIS A 246 -10.04 9.09 0.04
C HIS A 246 -11.08 8.03 -0.38
N GLY A 247 -12.05 7.74 0.50
CA GLY A 247 -13.20 6.87 0.21
C GLY A 247 -12.94 5.37 0.39
N TYR A 248 -11.91 4.99 1.13
CA TYR A 248 -11.69 3.61 1.53
C TYR A 248 -12.41 3.29 2.84
N GLU A 249 -12.92 2.07 2.97
CA GLU A 249 -13.60 1.57 4.17
C GLU A 249 -12.91 0.30 4.65
N SER A 250 -12.71 0.18 5.97
CA SER A 250 -12.13 -1.03 6.57
C SER A 250 -13.11 -2.20 6.47
N VAL A 251 -12.65 -3.33 5.93
CA VAL A 251 -13.45 -4.56 5.82
C VAL A 251 -12.96 -5.67 6.74
N GLY A 252 -11.69 -5.64 7.13
CA GLY A 252 -11.11 -6.60 8.06
C GLY A 252 -9.78 -6.12 8.61
N GLN A 253 -9.20 -6.87 9.53
CA GLN A 253 -7.94 -6.51 10.19
C GLN A 253 -7.00 -7.70 10.26
N ILE A 254 -5.76 -7.48 9.83
CA ILE A 254 -4.65 -8.40 10.05
C ILE A 254 -4.02 -8.04 11.40
N ARG A 255 -3.90 -9.01 12.30
CA ARG A 255 -3.34 -8.83 13.65
C ARG A 255 -2.10 -9.68 13.82
N MET A 256 -1.00 -9.06 14.24
CA MET A 256 0.31 -9.69 14.34
C MET A 256 1.06 -9.24 15.59
N GLY A 257 2.20 -9.86 15.88
CA GLY A 257 3.09 -9.46 16.97
C GLY A 257 2.62 -9.90 18.38
N LYS A 258 1.31 -9.94 18.65
CA LYS A 258 0.78 -10.28 19.99
C LYS A 258 1.28 -11.61 20.56
N ASN A 259 1.42 -12.63 19.70
CA ASN A 259 1.87 -13.97 20.08
C ASN A 259 3.33 -14.26 19.64
N ASP A 260 4.06 -13.24 19.20
CA ASP A 260 5.45 -13.38 18.77
C ASP A 260 6.39 -12.97 19.91
N LEU A 261 6.99 -13.96 20.57
CA LEU A 261 7.92 -13.74 21.68
C LEU A 261 9.21 -13.01 21.28
N LEU A 262 9.51 -12.93 19.98
CA LEU A 262 10.66 -12.19 19.45
C LEU A 262 10.28 -10.76 19.03
N TRP A 263 9.10 -10.29 19.41
CA TRP A 263 8.60 -8.95 19.08
C TRP A 263 8.19 -8.17 20.33
N PHE A 264 8.78 -6.98 20.52
CA PHE A 264 8.65 -6.22 21.78
C PHE A 264 7.87 -4.90 21.66
N LYS A 265 7.28 -4.60 20.49
CA LYS A 265 6.52 -3.35 20.26
C LYS A 265 5.00 -3.52 20.33
N GLY A 266 4.52 -4.65 20.83
CA GLY A 266 3.09 -4.93 21.02
C GLY A 266 2.37 -5.39 19.75
N GLU A 267 1.04 -5.45 19.81
CA GLU A 267 0.22 -5.91 18.67
C GLU A 267 0.28 -4.92 17.51
N ILE A 268 0.47 -5.44 16.30
CA ILE A 268 0.37 -4.68 15.05
C ILE A 268 -0.99 -4.98 14.44
N VAL A 269 -1.74 -3.92 14.13
CA VAL A 269 -3.04 -3.99 13.48
C VAL A 269 -2.95 -3.32 12.13
N CYS A 270 -3.20 -4.08 11.07
CA CYS A 270 -3.25 -3.57 9.70
C CYS A 270 -4.67 -3.74 9.13
N ASP A 271 -5.34 -2.62 8.82
CA ASP A 271 -6.68 -2.65 8.24
C ASP A 271 -6.62 -3.02 6.76
N VAL A 272 -7.37 -4.03 6.36
CA VAL A 272 -7.68 -4.29 4.95
C VAL A 272 -8.83 -3.36 4.56
N MET A 273 -8.60 -2.50 3.58
CA MET A 273 -9.55 -1.46 3.22
C MET A 273 -9.93 -1.52 1.75
N VAL A 274 -11.18 -1.20 1.43
CA VAL A 274 -11.74 -1.23 0.08
C VAL A 274 -12.35 0.11 -0.30
N ARG A 275 -12.20 0.50 -1.55
CA ARG A 275 -12.88 1.63 -2.18
C ARG A 275 -13.70 1.13 -3.37
N LYS A 276 -15.00 1.37 -3.35
CA LYS A 276 -15.87 1.12 -4.50
C LYS A 276 -15.63 2.15 -5.60
N SER A 277 -15.61 1.68 -6.84
CA SER A 277 -15.57 2.58 -7.99
C SER A 277 -16.83 3.44 -8.04
N ARG A 278 -16.64 4.72 -8.33
CA ARG A 278 -17.77 5.63 -8.60
C ARG A 278 -18.15 5.47 -10.06
N LYS A 279 -19.44 5.28 -10.34
CA LYS A 279 -19.95 5.34 -11.71
C LYS A 279 -19.64 6.73 -12.25
N VAL A 280 -18.74 6.81 -13.22
CA VAL A 280 -18.65 7.99 -14.07
C VAL A 280 -19.91 7.96 -14.92
N PHE A 281 -20.86 8.85 -14.66
CA PHE A 281 -21.93 9.12 -15.62
C PHE A 281 -21.25 9.64 -16.88
N GLN A 282 -20.96 8.74 -17.82
CA GLN A 282 -20.71 9.15 -19.19
C GLN A 282 -22.04 9.73 -19.66
N ASN A 283 -22.10 11.06 -19.78
CA ASN A 283 -23.20 11.69 -20.48
C ASN A 283 -23.29 11.01 -21.86
N GLN A 284 -24.38 10.28 -22.07
CA GLN A 284 -24.83 9.84 -23.39
C GLN A 284 -25.15 11.11 -24.19
N PHE A 285 -24.13 11.73 -24.77
CA PHE A 285 -24.32 12.55 -25.96
C PHE A 285 -24.18 11.62 -27.18
N SER A 286 -25.17 10.76 -27.35
CA SER A 286 -25.58 10.30 -28.67
C SER A 286 -26.79 11.12 -29.09
N ASP A 287 -26.78 11.58 -30.35
CA ASP A 287 -27.78 12.33 -31.09
C ASP A 287 -27.88 13.86 -30.90
N SER A 288 -27.30 14.59 -31.84
CA SER A 288 -28.09 15.12 -32.96
C SER A 288 -27.18 15.44 -34.14
N GLY A 289 -27.62 15.05 -35.33
CA GLY A 289 -26.84 15.05 -36.56
C GLY A 289 -26.25 16.41 -36.94
N VAL A 290 -25.10 16.34 -37.59
CA VAL A 290 -24.61 17.42 -38.44
C VAL A 290 -24.36 16.82 -39.81
N ASP A 291 -25.01 17.47 -40.77
CA ASP A 291 -25.27 17.03 -42.11
C ASP A 291 -24.03 16.74 -42.95
N LYS A 292 -24.21 15.81 -43.88
CA LYS A 292 -23.48 15.79 -45.14
C LYS A 292 -23.66 17.14 -45.83
N ILE A 293 -22.56 17.87 -46.05
CA ILE A 293 -22.28 18.60 -47.29
C ILE A 293 -20.80 18.41 -47.60
#